data_AF-A0A9E2I1Q8-F1
#
_entry.id   AF-A0A9E2I1Q8-F1
#
_cell.length_a   1.000
_cell.length_b   1.000
_cell.length_c   1.000
_cell.angle_alpha   90.00
_cell.angle_beta   90.00
_cell.angle_gamma   90.00
#
_symmetry.space_group_name_H-M   'P 1'
#
loop_
_entity.id
_entity.type
_entity.pdbx_description
1 polymer ?
#
loop_
_entity_poly.entity_id
_entity_poly.type
_entity_poly.pdbx_seq_one_letter_code
_entity_poly.pdbx_strand_id
1 'polypeptide(L)' 'MAENLPPNIASFVIRFVVDSSANGLQNWPPYRGAIRHIQTDEEVNFSHWEEVEKFIQRFVPLDFEDNGDT' A
#
# COMPACT_ATOMS: atom_id res chain seq x y z
N MET A 1 28.99 -2.71 20.73
CA MET A 1 28.04 -3.78 21.09
C MET A 1 26.85 -3.61 20.16
N ALA A 2 26.56 -4.58 19.31
CA ALA A 2 25.40 -4.49 18.43
C ALA A 2 24.15 -4.65 19.29
N GLU A 3 23.45 -3.55 19.47
CA GLU A 3 22.19 -3.46 20.19
C GLU A 3 21.20 -4.42 19.50
N ASN A 4 20.74 -5.45 20.23
CA ASN A 4 19.68 -6.35 19.78
C ASN A 4 18.35 -5.58 19.81
N LEU A 5 18.22 -4.56 18.96
CA LEU A 5 16.97 -3.84 18.78
C LEU A 5 15.95 -4.83 18.21
N PRO A 6 14.73 -4.91 18.79
CA PRO A 6 13.68 -5.73 18.23
C PRO A 6 13.42 -5.29 16.78
N PRO A 7 13.13 -6.23 15.86
CA PRO A 7 12.85 -5.89 14.48
C PRO A 7 11.69 -4.91 14.43
N ASN A 8 11.86 -3.80 13.71
CA ASN A 8 10.79 -2.85 13.47
C ASN A 8 9.83 -3.45 12.43
N ILE A 9 8.71 -4.00 12.90
CA ILE A 9 7.69 -4.62 12.05
C ILE A 9 6.60 -3.58 11.78
N ALA A 10 6.39 -3.26 10.51
CA ALA A 10 5.23 -2.52 10.01
C ALA A 10 4.23 -3.51 9.38
N SER A 11 2.92 -3.31 9.56
CA SER A 11 1.90 -4.25 9.08
C SER A 11 0.76 -3.51 8.40
N PHE A 12 0.41 -3.96 7.20
CA PHE A 12 -0.58 -3.31 6.36
C PHE A 12 -1.61 -4.31 5.87
N VAL A 13 -2.86 -3.88 5.77
CA VAL A 13 -3.94 -4.63 5.12
C VAL A 13 -4.38 -3.85 3.90
N ILE A 14 -4.35 -4.51 2.74
CA ILE A 14 -4.81 -3.96 1.48
C ILE A 14 -6.08 -4.71 1.09
N ARG A 15 -7.13 -3.96 0.78
CA ARG A 15 -8.45 -4.46 0.41
C ARG A 15 -8.82 -3.95 -0.96
N PHE A 16 -9.24 -4.87 -1.82
CA PHE A 16 -9.81 -4.54 -3.12
C PHE A 16 -11.27 -4.97 -3.13
N VAL A 17 -12.15 -4.04 -3.44
CA VAL A 17 -13.59 -4.32 -3.61
C VAL A 17 -13.93 -4.07 -5.06
N VAL A 18 -14.20 -5.13 -5.81
CA VAL A 18 -14.66 -5.04 -7.20
C VAL A 18 -16.18 -4.94 -7.21
N ASP A 19 -16.73 -3.86 -7.74
CA ASP A 19 -18.16 -3.76 -7.97
C ASP A 19 -18.50 -4.35 -9.35
N SER A 20 -19.08 -5.56 -9.36
CA SER A 20 -19.48 -6.23 -10.61
C SER A 20 -20.72 -5.61 -11.27
N SER A 21 -21.37 -4.64 -10.62
CA SER A 21 -22.59 -3.98 -11.10
C SER A 21 -22.28 -2.79 -12.03
N ALA A 22 -21.04 -2.31 -12.05
CA ALA A 22 -20.57 -1.19 -12.88
C ALA A 22 -20.33 -1.56 -14.35
N ASN A 23 -21.16 -2.45 -14.91
CA ASN A 23 -20.99 -3.06 -16.22
C ASN A 23 -21.45 -2.15 -17.39
N GLY A 24 -21.31 -0.82 -17.26
CA GLY A 24 -21.99 0.10 -18.18
C GLY A 24 -21.39 1.46 -18.47
N LEU A 25 -20.39 1.97 -17.73
CA LEU A 25 -19.87 3.33 -17.97
C LEU A 25 -18.33 3.40 -17.85
N GLN A 26 -17.69 3.25 -19.02
CA GLN A 26 -16.43 3.85 -19.49
C GLN A 26 -15.21 3.96 -18.53
N ASN A 27 -14.12 3.31 -18.97
CA ASN A 27 -12.70 3.67 -18.85
C ASN A 27 -11.95 3.60 -17.51
N TRP A 28 -12.55 3.20 -16.39
CA TRP A 28 -11.80 2.85 -15.17
C TRP A 28 -12.16 1.44 -14.67
N PRO A 29 -11.18 0.65 -14.18
CA PRO A 29 -11.50 -0.62 -13.55
C PRO A 29 -12.38 -0.36 -12.31
N PRO A 30 -13.50 -1.10 -12.13
CA PRO A 30 -14.51 -0.82 -11.11
C PRO A 30 -14.09 -1.34 -9.73
N TYR A 31 -12.82 -1.16 -9.34
CA TYR A 31 -12.36 -1.53 -8.00
C TYR A 31 -12.22 -0.29 -7.13
N ARG A 32 -12.61 -0.44 -5.85
CA ARG A 32 -12.27 0.50 -4.79
C ARG A 32 -11.21 -0.17 -3.92
N GLY A 33 -10.02 0.43 -3.90
CA GLY A 33 -8.92 0.00 -3.05
C GLY A 33 -8.95 0.72 -1.71
N ALA A 34 -8.58 0.04 -0.63
CA ALA A 34 -8.25 0.67 0.65
C ALA A 34 -7.00 0.01 1.26
N ILE A 35 -6.08 0.80 1.79
CA ILE A 35 -4.94 0.33 2.57
C ILE A 35 -5.06 0.85 4.01
N ARG A 36 -4.81 -0.02 5.00
CA ARG A 36 -4.78 0.33 6.42
C ARG A 36 -3.47 -0.09 7.05
N HIS A 37 -2.84 0.81 7.80
CA HIS A 37 -1.71 0.50 8.67
C HIS A 37 -2.25 0.01 10.02
N ILE A 38 -1.86 -1.19 10.44
CA ILE A 38 -2.44 -1.86 11.62
C ILE A 38 -2.02 -1.18 12.92
N GLN A 39 -0.78 -0.68 13.00
CA GLN A 39 -0.22 -0.11 14.22
C GLN A 39 -0.82 1.28 14.54
N THR A 40 -1.14 2.08 13.52
CA THR A 40 -1.67 3.44 13.71
C THR A 40 -3.16 3.57 13.42
N ASP A 41 -3.79 2.50 12.93
CA ASP A 41 -5.17 2.51 12.48
C ASP A 41 -5.47 3.44 11.29
N GLU A 42 -4.43 3.98 10.64
CA GLU A 42 -4.60 4.90 9.52
C GLU A 42 -5.05 4.14 8.26
N GLU A 43 -6.18 4.55 7.67
CA GLU A 43 -6.75 3.94 6.46
C GLU A 43 -6.90 5.00 5.35
N VAL A 44 -6.50 4.63 4.13
CA VAL A 44 -6.61 5.48 2.94
C VAL A 44 -7.23 4.68 1.80
N ASN A 45 -8.18 5.29 1.09
CA ASN A 45 -8.72 4.73 -0.15
C ASN A 45 -7.78 5.07 -1.31
N PHE A 46 -7.60 4.12 -2.23
CA PHE A 46 -6.77 4.30 -3.42
C PHE A 46 -7.49 3.83 -4.68
N SER A 47 -7.13 4.44 -5.80
CA SER A 47 -7.57 4.06 -7.14
C SER A 47 -6.40 3.57 -8.00
N HIS A 48 -5.16 3.89 -7.61
CA HIS A 48 -3.93 3.48 -8.26
C HIS A 48 -2.98 2.82 -7.25
N TRP A 49 -2.23 1.80 -7.69
CA TRP A 49 -1.26 1.11 -6.83
C TRP A 49 -0.14 2.02 -6.32
N GLU A 50 0.27 3.02 -7.12
CA GLU A 50 1.28 4.01 -6.73
C GLU A 50 0.91 4.78 -5.44
N GLU A 51 -0.39 4.93 -5.16
CA GLU A 51 -0.86 5.56 -3.91
C GLU A 51 -0.62 4.65 -2.69
N VAL A 52 -0.71 3.34 -2.88
CA VAL A 52 -0.42 2.32 -1.85
C VAL A 52 1.06 2.35 -1.51
N GLU A 53 1.93 2.41 -2.52
CA GLU A 53 3.38 2.47 -2.33
C GLU A 53 3.79 3.74 -1.58
N LYS A 54 3.26 4.90 -1.97
CA LYS A 54 3.46 6.16 -1.26
C LYS A 54 2.98 6.11 0.18
N PHE A 55 1.87 5.41 0.46
CA PHE A 55 1.38 5.22 1.81
C PHE A 55 2.35 4.37 2.64
N ILE A 56 2.83 3.25 2.10
CA ILE A 56 3.80 2.37 2.80
C ILE A 56 5.12 3.10 3.06
N GLN A 57 5.61 3.89 2.09
CA GLN A 57 6.83 4.69 2.21
C GLN A 57 6.82 5.67 3.39
N ARG A 58 5.66 6.08 3.89
CA ARG A 58 5.56 6.94 5.09
C ARG A 58 5.96 6.23 6.38
N PHE A 59 5.80 4.91 6.42
CA PHE A 59 6.01 4.09 7.62
C PHE A 59 7.27 3.23 7.53
N VAL A 60 7.63 2.82 6.30
CA VAL A 60 8.85 2.08 6.03
C VAL A 60 9.70 2.91 5.09
N PRO A 61 10.92 3.32 5.49
CA PRO A 61 11.88 3.94 4.58
C PRO A 61 12.34 2.87 3.58
N LEU A 62 11.53 2.66 2.56
CA LEU A 62 11.86 1.83 1.41
C LEU A 62 12.75 2.69 0.53
N ASP A 63 14.07 2.55 0.68
CA ASP A 63 14.99 2.98 -0.35
C ASP A 63 14.73 2.05 -1.54
N PHE A 64 13.83 2.47 -2.43
CA PHE A 64 13.71 1.90 -3.76
C PHE A 64 14.92 2.39 -4.56
N GLU A 65 16.14 2.08 -4.09
CA GLU A 65 17.29 2.10 -4.98
C GLU A 65 17.00 1.06 -6.05
N ASP A 66 16.81 1.56 -7.26
CA ASP A 66 16.87 0.85 -8.51
C ASP A 66 18.00 -0.18 -8.42
N ASN A 67 17.67 -1.45 -8.23
CA ASN A 67 18.61 -2.54 -8.48
C ASN A 67 18.76 -2.65 -10.00
N GLY A 68 19.33 -1.61 -10.61
CA GLY A 68 19.92 -1.63 -11.93
C GLY A 68 21.15 -2.52 -11.87
N ASP A 69 20.92 -3.83 -11.97
CA ASP A 69 21.94 -4.81 -12.31
C ASP A 69 22.56 -4.36 -13.65
N THR A 70 23.75 -3.76 -13.55
CA THR A 70 24.63 -3.42 -14.68
C THR A 70 25.43 -4.63 -15.10
#